data_AF-A0A0D6AX31-F1
#
_entry.id   AF-A0A0D6AX31-F1
#
_cell.length_a   1.000
_cell.length_b   1.000
_cell.length_c   1.000
_cell.angle_alpha   90.00
_cell.angle_beta   90.00
_cell.angle_gamma   90.00
#
_symmetry.space_group_name_H-M   'P 1'
#
loop_
_entity.id
_entity.type
_entity.pdbx_description
1 polymer ?
#
loop_
_entity_poly.entity_id
_entity_poly.type
_entity_poly.pdbx_seq_one_letter_code
_entity_poly.pdbx_strand_id
1 'polypeptide(L)'
;MNFGNQLKNLCEKAENEIILVAPFIKNSIFKELLKLTNPEIKITCVTRWRIEEILMGVSDIEIWEIIKSFPYASLWLRNNLHAKYYRVDKQCLIGSANLTANALNWSKKPNFELMISVNSDDDELKNFEHQLFNNCIKVDQVLFNLYQSAIVEQKELLSLKLDSNNMFGLNKNTDQNIIKNWLPTLRNPEDLYFAYTNEYDRLTNIACQNAIIDLSVFELPKSLSKTLFNLYIGIQLLEKPIIQEIDDFITIPRRFGEVCDYLNKIKGEEIDYINIKIQWQTLMRWFLYFLPSRYGLSVPNYSEIFYKYQ
;
A
#
# COMPACT_ATOMS: atom_id res chain seq x y z
N MET A 1 2.70 -34.69 3.10
CA MET A 1 2.20 -33.76 4.13
C MET A 1 1.22 -32.81 3.47
N ASN A 2 -0.01 -32.65 4.01
CA ASN A 2 -0.96 -31.64 3.52
C ASN A 2 -0.87 -30.42 4.44
N PHE A 3 -0.01 -29.45 4.10
CA PHE A 3 0.21 -28.25 4.92
C PHE A 3 -1.01 -27.32 4.95
N GLY A 4 -1.92 -27.39 3.97
CA GLY A 4 -3.20 -26.68 4.05
C GLY A 4 -4.05 -27.19 5.22
N ASN A 5 -4.10 -28.52 5.42
CA ASN A 5 -4.75 -29.09 6.61
C ASN A 5 -3.99 -28.75 7.90
N GLN A 6 -2.66 -28.70 7.86
CA GLN A 6 -1.87 -28.23 9.00
C GLN A 6 -2.23 -26.78 9.36
N LEU A 7 -2.30 -25.87 8.39
CA LEU A 7 -2.69 -24.48 8.62
C LEU A 7 -4.11 -24.37 9.21
N LYS A 8 -5.08 -25.13 8.68
CA LYS A 8 -6.44 -25.19 9.26
C LYS A 8 -6.42 -25.59 10.72
N ASN A 9 -5.71 -26.68 11.04
CA ASN A 9 -5.60 -27.18 12.41
C ASN A 9 -4.92 -26.17 13.35
N LEU A 10 -3.98 -25.37 12.84
CA LEU A 10 -3.37 -24.29 13.61
C LEU A 10 -4.39 -23.18 13.85
N CYS A 11 -5.04 -22.68 12.81
CA CYS A 11 -6.06 -21.62 12.94
C CYS A 11 -7.20 -22.00 13.90
N GLU A 12 -7.64 -23.26 13.88
CA GLU A 12 -8.68 -23.76 14.80
C GLU A 12 -8.25 -23.76 16.27
N LYS A 13 -6.94 -23.97 16.53
CA LYS A 13 -6.36 -24.04 17.88
C LYS A 13 -5.70 -22.75 18.33
N ALA A 14 -5.80 -21.70 17.53
CA ALA A 14 -5.17 -20.43 17.83
C ALA A 14 -5.74 -19.85 19.13
N GLU A 15 -4.89 -19.25 19.95
CA GLU A 15 -5.31 -18.68 21.24
C GLU A 15 -5.07 -17.17 21.32
N ASN A 16 -4.03 -16.64 20.67
CA ASN A 16 -3.58 -15.26 20.86
C ASN A 16 -3.59 -14.45 19.55
N GLU A 17 -2.84 -14.90 18.55
CA GLU A 17 -2.64 -14.12 17.32
C GLU A 17 -2.36 -15.00 16.10
N ILE A 18 -2.90 -14.56 14.96
CA ILE A 18 -2.62 -15.13 13.65
C ILE A 18 -2.05 -14.03 12.74
N ILE A 19 -0.93 -14.31 12.08
CA ILE A 19 -0.38 -13.49 11.01
C ILE A 19 -0.35 -14.30 9.71
N LEU A 20 -1.05 -13.79 8.69
CA LEU A 20 -1.15 -14.39 7.37
C LEU A 20 -0.48 -13.50 6.33
N VAL A 21 0.63 -13.95 5.77
CA VAL A 21 1.42 -13.17 4.80
C VAL A 21 1.53 -13.95 3.51
N ALA A 22 1.01 -13.40 2.42
CA ALA A 22 1.24 -13.91 1.07
C ALA A 22 0.90 -12.82 0.05
N PRO A 23 1.62 -12.71 -1.08
CA PRO A 23 1.27 -11.75 -2.13
C PRO A 23 -0.08 -12.03 -2.77
N PHE A 24 -0.49 -13.31 -2.82
CA PHE A 24 -1.75 -13.74 -3.43
C PHE A 24 -2.63 -14.42 -2.39
N ILE A 25 -3.82 -13.87 -2.18
CA ILE A 25 -4.80 -14.37 -1.22
C ILE A 25 -6.15 -14.43 -1.93
N LYS A 26 -6.78 -15.61 -1.91
CA LYS A 26 -8.11 -15.83 -2.45
C LYS A 26 -9.18 -15.66 -1.38
N ASN A 27 -10.26 -14.98 -1.75
CA ASN A 27 -11.38 -14.64 -0.88
C ASN A 27 -12.01 -15.89 -0.25
N SER A 28 -12.22 -16.95 -1.04
CA SER A 28 -12.78 -18.21 -0.56
C SER A 28 -11.91 -18.88 0.51
N ILE A 29 -10.59 -18.90 0.29
CA ILE A 29 -9.60 -19.51 1.18
C ILE A 29 -9.48 -18.72 2.47
N PHE A 30 -9.38 -17.39 2.35
CA PHE A 30 -9.28 -16.50 3.49
C PHE A 30 -10.52 -16.60 4.38
N LYS A 31 -11.72 -16.61 3.77
CA LYS A 31 -13.00 -16.81 4.47
C LYS A 31 -13.05 -18.15 5.21
N GLU A 32 -12.53 -19.20 4.59
CA GLU A 32 -12.52 -20.54 5.18
C GLU A 32 -11.63 -20.61 6.41
N LEU A 33 -10.44 -19.99 6.38
CA LEU A 33 -9.54 -19.91 7.53
C LEU A 33 -10.16 -19.10 8.68
N LEU A 34 -10.68 -17.91 8.40
CA LEU A 34 -11.28 -17.04 9.42
C LEU A 34 -12.51 -17.65 10.12
N LYS A 35 -13.23 -18.56 9.45
CA LYS A 35 -14.35 -19.28 10.07
C LYS A 35 -13.93 -20.31 11.11
N LEU A 36 -12.68 -20.77 11.05
CA LEU A 36 -12.14 -21.75 11.99
C LEU A 36 -11.60 -21.07 13.26
N THR A 37 -11.27 -19.78 13.17
CA THR A 37 -10.63 -19.04 14.25
C THR A 37 -11.67 -18.50 15.24
N ASN A 38 -11.32 -18.45 16.53
CA ASN A 38 -12.12 -17.71 17.51
C ASN A 38 -12.22 -16.22 17.07
N PRO A 39 -13.44 -15.63 16.98
CA PRO A 39 -13.64 -14.25 16.57
C PRO A 39 -12.90 -13.20 17.40
N GLU A 40 -12.47 -13.53 18.62
CA GLU A 40 -11.72 -12.63 19.52
C GLU A 40 -10.21 -12.63 19.27
N ILE A 41 -9.70 -13.55 18.43
CA ILE A 41 -8.28 -13.62 18.12
C ILE A 41 -7.87 -12.43 17.24
N LYS A 42 -6.69 -11.88 17.53
CA LYS A 42 -6.08 -10.86 16.68
C LYS A 42 -5.60 -11.48 15.37
N ILE A 43 -6.07 -10.97 14.25
CA ILE A 43 -5.72 -11.48 12.93
C ILE A 43 -5.08 -10.37 12.09
N THR A 44 -3.86 -10.61 11.64
CA THR A 44 -3.13 -9.67 10.79
C THR A 44 -2.88 -10.30 9.43
N CYS A 45 -3.47 -9.74 8.40
CA CYS A 45 -3.27 -10.18 7.02
C CYS A 45 -2.36 -9.17 6.30
N VAL A 46 -1.27 -9.65 5.71
CA VAL A 46 -0.36 -8.82 4.91
C VAL A 46 -0.30 -9.37 3.49
N THR A 47 -0.66 -8.54 2.52
CA THR A 47 -0.70 -8.90 1.10
C THR A 47 -0.07 -7.81 0.24
N ARG A 48 -0.14 -7.95 -1.08
CA ARG A 48 0.08 -6.84 -2.00
C ARG A 48 -1.10 -6.72 -2.96
N TRP A 49 -1.38 -5.50 -3.39
CA TRP A 49 -2.36 -5.23 -4.42
C TRP A 49 -1.70 -4.52 -5.59
N ARG A 50 -1.76 -5.18 -6.75
CA ARG A 50 -1.45 -4.58 -8.04
C ARG A 50 -2.71 -4.64 -8.88
N ILE A 51 -3.05 -3.52 -9.50
CA ILE A 51 -4.30 -3.38 -10.26
C ILE A 51 -4.38 -4.45 -11.34
N GLU A 52 -3.27 -4.73 -12.03
CA GLU A 52 -3.20 -5.74 -13.08
C GLU A 52 -3.35 -7.17 -12.54
N GLU A 53 -2.73 -7.48 -11.39
CA GLU A 53 -2.85 -8.80 -10.74
C GLU A 53 -4.29 -9.07 -10.28
N ILE A 54 -5.00 -8.02 -9.82
CA ILE A 54 -6.41 -8.10 -9.43
C ILE A 54 -7.30 -8.28 -10.66
N LEU A 55 -7.07 -7.50 -11.72
CA LEU A 55 -7.83 -7.62 -12.98
C LEU A 55 -7.63 -8.98 -13.66
N MET A 56 -6.44 -9.58 -13.53
CA MET A 56 -6.16 -10.95 -13.99
C MET A 56 -6.77 -12.03 -13.08
N GLY A 57 -7.36 -11.63 -11.94
CA GLY A 57 -7.96 -12.55 -10.99
C GLY A 57 -6.92 -13.43 -10.30
N VAL A 58 -5.71 -12.94 -10.05
CA VAL A 58 -4.68 -13.66 -9.26
C VAL A 58 -4.83 -13.33 -7.77
N SER A 59 -5.15 -12.09 -7.44
CA SER A 59 -5.48 -11.62 -6.09
C SER A 59 -6.91 -11.10 -6.01
N ASP A 60 -7.56 -11.31 -4.86
CA ASP A 60 -8.92 -10.83 -4.63
C ASP A 60 -8.86 -9.61 -3.69
N ILE A 61 -9.33 -8.45 -4.13
CA ILE A 61 -9.39 -7.23 -3.29
C ILE A 61 -10.52 -7.33 -2.26
N GLU A 62 -11.53 -8.17 -2.54
CA GLU A 62 -12.72 -8.41 -1.73
C GLU A 62 -12.41 -9.03 -0.36
N ILE A 63 -11.19 -9.53 -0.13
CA ILE A 63 -10.73 -9.96 1.20
C ILE A 63 -10.88 -8.86 2.25
N TRP A 64 -10.83 -7.60 1.83
CA TRP A 64 -11.06 -6.45 2.69
C TRP A 64 -12.47 -6.42 3.28
N GLU A 65 -13.49 -6.78 2.50
CA GLU A 65 -14.87 -6.86 3.00
C GLU A 65 -15.03 -7.95 4.05
N ILE A 66 -14.26 -9.04 3.93
CA ILE A 66 -14.19 -10.04 4.99
C ILE A 66 -13.52 -9.43 6.22
N ILE A 67 -12.32 -8.86 6.10
CA ILE A 67 -11.57 -8.28 7.23
C ILE A 67 -12.42 -7.30 8.04
N LYS A 68 -13.14 -6.38 7.39
CA LYS A 68 -14.02 -5.41 8.09
C LYS A 68 -15.08 -6.06 8.98
N SER A 69 -15.54 -7.26 8.61
CA SER A 69 -16.56 -7.98 9.39
C SER A 69 -16.00 -8.68 10.65
N PHE A 70 -14.68 -8.65 10.86
CA PHE A 70 -14.01 -9.22 12.03
C PHE A 70 -13.36 -8.09 12.86
N PRO A 71 -13.84 -7.80 14.08
CA PRO A 71 -13.41 -6.64 14.87
C PRO A 71 -11.91 -6.57 15.16
N TYR A 72 -11.25 -7.72 15.33
CA TYR A 72 -9.83 -7.83 15.67
C TYR A 72 -8.95 -8.21 14.47
N ALA A 73 -9.52 -8.15 13.25
CA ALA A 73 -8.77 -8.40 12.03
C ALA A 73 -8.27 -7.09 11.41
N SER A 74 -7.10 -7.15 10.77
CA SER A 74 -6.53 -6.03 10.02
C SER A 74 -5.88 -6.51 8.73
N LEU A 75 -5.95 -5.67 7.70
CA LEU A 75 -5.33 -5.90 6.40
C LEU A 75 -4.25 -4.86 6.17
N TRP A 76 -3.11 -5.29 5.66
CA TRP A 76 -1.96 -4.46 5.39
C TRP A 76 -1.42 -4.75 4.00
N LEU A 77 -0.97 -3.71 3.31
CA LEU A 77 -0.35 -3.82 1.99
C LEU A 77 1.15 -3.61 2.10
N ARG A 78 1.92 -4.51 1.48
CA ARG A 78 3.36 -4.43 1.30
C ARG A 78 3.67 -4.62 -0.18
N ASN A 79 3.97 -3.55 -0.89
CA ASN A 79 4.00 -3.58 -2.37
C ASN A 79 5.08 -4.52 -2.94
N ASN A 80 6.25 -4.61 -2.28
CA ASN A 80 7.33 -5.54 -2.65
C ASN A 80 7.23 -6.93 -1.99
N LEU A 81 6.05 -7.31 -1.48
CA LEU A 81 5.87 -8.60 -0.82
C LEU A 81 6.03 -9.77 -1.81
N HIS A 82 6.86 -10.72 -1.42
CA HIS A 82 6.96 -12.02 -2.08
C HIS A 82 6.98 -13.21 -1.11
N ALA A 83 7.20 -12.95 0.19
CA ALA A 83 7.21 -13.97 1.22
C ALA A 83 5.85 -14.67 1.35
N LYS A 84 5.89 -15.95 1.77
CA LYS A 84 4.71 -16.67 2.24
C LYS A 84 5.02 -17.19 3.64
N TYR A 85 4.32 -16.62 4.60
CA TYR A 85 4.60 -16.75 6.01
C TYR A 85 3.28 -16.78 6.78
N TYR A 86 3.03 -17.86 7.51
CA TYR A 86 1.81 -18.03 8.30
C TYR A 86 2.21 -18.30 9.73
N ARG A 87 2.05 -17.32 10.62
CA ARG A 87 2.22 -17.52 12.06
C ARG A 87 0.88 -17.71 12.73
N VAL A 88 0.79 -18.75 13.54
CA VAL A 88 -0.31 -18.96 14.47
C VAL A 88 0.30 -19.19 15.84
N ASP A 89 0.08 -18.22 16.73
CA ASP A 89 0.74 -18.15 18.04
C ASP A 89 2.26 -18.29 17.89
N LYS A 90 2.82 -19.42 18.34
CA LYS A 90 4.25 -19.75 18.30
C LYS A 90 4.69 -20.60 17.12
N GLN A 91 3.76 -21.04 16.26
CA GLN A 91 4.07 -21.90 15.14
C GLN A 91 4.01 -21.12 13.83
N CYS A 92 5.07 -21.23 13.03
CA CYS A 92 5.14 -20.61 11.72
C CYS A 92 5.23 -21.67 10.62
N LEU A 93 4.45 -21.49 9.56
CA LEU A 93 4.60 -22.19 8.29
C LEU A 93 5.20 -21.24 7.28
N ILE A 94 6.38 -21.58 6.75
CA ILE A 94 7.12 -20.73 5.81
C ILE A 94 7.50 -21.52 4.57
N GLY A 95 7.43 -20.90 3.39
CA GLY A 95 7.77 -21.58 2.15
C GLY A 95 7.20 -20.91 0.89
N SER A 96 6.74 -21.73 -0.06
CA SER A 96 6.34 -21.27 -1.40
C SER A 96 4.84 -21.09 -1.60
N ALA A 97 4.01 -21.71 -0.76
CA ALA A 97 2.56 -21.75 -0.96
C ALA A 97 1.89 -20.40 -0.62
N ASN A 98 1.15 -19.83 -1.56
CA ASN A 98 0.24 -18.69 -1.33
C ASN A 98 -1.08 -19.15 -0.67
N LEU A 99 -1.93 -18.20 -0.21
CA LEU A 99 -3.27 -18.52 0.30
C LEU A 99 -4.28 -18.72 -0.84
N THR A 100 -4.07 -19.79 -1.60
CA THR A 100 -4.91 -20.18 -2.74
C THR A 100 -5.23 -21.67 -2.67
N ALA A 101 -6.34 -22.11 -3.28
CA ALA A 101 -6.73 -23.52 -3.27
C ALA A 101 -5.65 -24.43 -3.89
N ASN A 102 -5.03 -23.99 -4.98
CA ASN A 102 -3.98 -24.74 -5.67
C ASN A 102 -2.74 -24.87 -4.80
N ALA A 103 -2.31 -23.77 -4.19
CA ALA A 103 -1.13 -23.76 -3.34
C ALA A 103 -1.37 -24.51 -2.03
N LEU A 104 -2.55 -24.46 -1.39
CA LEU A 104 -2.82 -25.14 -0.12
C LEU A 104 -3.20 -26.62 -0.24
N ASN A 105 -3.07 -27.22 -1.43
CA ASN A 105 -3.47 -28.61 -1.69
C ASN A 105 -4.98 -28.87 -1.46
N TRP A 106 -5.83 -27.88 -1.78
CA TRP A 106 -7.30 -27.95 -1.66
C TRP A 106 -8.00 -27.99 -3.03
N SER A 107 -7.24 -28.08 -4.13
CA SER A 107 -7.79 -28.22 -5.48
C SER A 107 -7.54 -29.63 -6.05
N LYS A 108 -8.22 -29.97 -7.15
CA LYS A 108 -8.06 -31.27 -7.83
C LYS A 108 -6.66 -31.47 -8.45
N LYS A 109 -5.99 -30.37 -8.80
CA LYS A 109 -4.64 -30.34 -9.41
C LYS A 109 -3.80 -29.33 -8.63
N PRO A 110 -3.35 -29.70 -7.43
CA PRO A 110 -2.62 -28.80 -6.54
C PRO A 110 -1.24 -28.49 -7.10
N ASN A 111 -0.70 -27.33 -6.72
CA ASN A 111 0.69 -26.99 -7.00
C ASN A 111 1.61 -27.88 -6.17
N PHE A 112 2.80 -28.16 -6.70
CA PHE A 112 3.87 -28.79 -5.95
C PHE A 112 4.62 -27.72 -5.14
N GLU A 113 4.24 -27.56 -3.87
CA GLU A 113 4.76 -26.53 -2.98
C GLU A 113 5.57 -27.15 -1.83
N LEU A 114 6.48 -26.35 -1.27
CA LEU A 114 7.23 -26.68 -0.06
C LEU A 114 6.84 -25.71 1.05
N MET A 115 6.52 -26.25 2.23
CA MET A 115 6.34 -25.49 3.46
C MET A 115 7.09 -26.21 4.58
N ILE A 116 7.79 -25.46 5.43
CA ILE A 116 8.42 -25.98 6.64
C ILE A 116 7.76 -25.36 7.87
N SER A 117 7.72 -26.13 8.96
CA SER A 117 7.21 -25.69 10.25
C SER A 117 8.37 -25.28 11.13
N VAL A 118 8.32 -24.07 11.69
CA VAL A 118 9.36 -23.51 12.54
C VAL A 118 8.72 -22.79 13.73
N ASN A 119 9.49 -22.52 14.78
CA ASN A 119 9.01 -21.79 15.95
C ASN A 119 9.20 -20.28 15.75
N SER A 120 8.20 -19.47 16.12
CA SER A 120 8.27 -18.00 16.02
C SER A 120 9.32 -17.36 16.93
N ASP A 121 9.80 -18.09 17.94
CA ASP A 121 10.83 -17.63 18.88
C ASP A 121 12.22 -17.51 18.21
N ASP A 122 12.37 -17.96 16.96
CA ASP A 122 13.56 -17.74 16.13
C ASP A 122 13.82 -16.25 15.87
N ASP A 123 15.06 -15.81 16.10
CA ASP A 123 15.42 -14.39 16.02
C ASP A 123 15.40 -13.84 14.58
N GLU A 124 15.65 -14.68 13.57
CA GLU A 124 15.55 -14.26 12.17
C GLU A 124 14.09 -14.00 11.80
N LEU A 125 13.14 -14.80 12.32
CA LEU A 125 11.72 -14.59 12.10
C LEU A 125 11.18 -13.34 12.80
N LYS A 126 11.63 -13.06 14.04
CA LYS A 126 11.29 -11.82 14.73
C LYS A 126 11.79 -10.59 13.96
N ASN A 127 13.03 -10.65 13.47
CA ASN A 127 13.61 -9.60 12.65
C ASN A 127 12.84 -9.44 11.32
N PHE A 128 12.46 -10.56 10.68
CA PHE A 128 11.61 -10.55 9.48
C PHE A 128 10.26 -9.87 9.74
N GLU A 129 9.55 -10.22 10.82
CA GLU A 129 8.27 -9.60 11.16
C GLU A 129 8.43 -8.09 11.40
N HIS A 130 9.46 -7.68 12.14
CA HIS A 130 9.76 -6.26 12.33
C HIS A 130 9.97 -5.53 10.98
N GLN A 131 10.76 -6.12 10.07
CA GLN A 131 11.00 -5.54 8.75
C GLN A 131 9.76 -5.55 7.83
N LEU A 132 8.90 -6.56 7.96
CA LEU A 132 7.65 -6.69 7.22
C LEU A 132 6.79 -5.45 7.47
N PHE A 133 6.58 -5.09 8.75
CA PHE A 133 5.70 -3.99 9.13
C PHE A 133 6.26 -2.59 8.87
N ASN A 134 7.59 -2.41 8.79
CA ASN A 134 8.22 -1.08 8.57
C ASN A 134 7.78 -0.33 7.30
N ASN A 135 7.25 -1.00 6.28
CA ASN A 135 6.68 -0.36 5.08
C ASN A 135 5.34 -1.02 4.71
N CYS A 136 4.56 -1.43 5.71
CA CYS A 136 3.19 -1.86 5.50
C CYS A 136 2.24 -0.67 5.62
N ILE A 137 1.22 -0.64 4.77
CA ILE A 137 0.15 0.34 4.86
C ILE A 137 -1.08 -0.37 5.37
N LYS A 138 -1.66 0.12 6.45
CA LYS A 138 -2.95 -0.41 6.91
C LYS A 138 -4.03 -0.05 5.90
N VAL A 139 -4.79 -1.04 5.46
CA VAL A 139 -5.95 -0.79 4.61
C VAL A 139 -7.06 -0.17 5.45
N ASP A 140 -7.58 0.94 4.96
CA ASP A 140 -8.81 1.56 5.42
C ASP A 140 -9.79 1.71 4.26
N GLN A 141 -11.00 2.23 4.55
CA GLN A 141 -12.04 2.38 3.53
C GLN A 141 -11.61 3.31 2.39
N VAL A 142 -10.83 4.35 2.68
CA VAL A 142 -10.39 5.33 1.68
C VAL A 142 -9.38 4.69 0.73
N LEU A 143 -8.37 3.97 1.24
CA LEU A 143 -7.40 3.27 0.42
C LEU A 143 -8.07 2.19 -0.45
N PHE A 144 -9.00 1.43 0.12
CA PHE A 144 -9.76 0.45 -0.64
C PHE A 144 -10.57 1.09 -1.78
N ASN A 145 -11.26 2.20 -1.52
CA ASN A 145 -12.00 2.92 -2.54
C ASN A 145 -11.09 3.43 -3.66
N LEU A 146 -9.88 3.92 -3.34
CA LEU A 146 -8.89 4.33 -4.34
C LEU A 146 -8.52 3.17 -5.28
N TYR A 147 -8.23 2.00 -4.72
CA TYR A 147 -7.97 0.81 -5.53
C TYR A 147 -9.18 0.38 -6.35
N GLN A 148 -10.39 0.39 -5.78
CA GLN A 148 -11.61 0.07 -6.52
C GLN A 148 -11.82 1.01 -7.70
N SER A 149 -11.68 2.32 -7.51
CA SER A 149 -11.77 3.31 -8.59
C SER A 149 -10.73 3.06 -9.67
N ALA A 150 -9.50 2.74 -9.30
CA ALA A 150 -8.43 2.46 -10.27
C ALA A 150 -8.68 1.18 -11.07
N ILE A 151 -9.23 0.15 -10.43
CA ILE A 151 -9.62 -1.11 -11.07
C ILE A 151 -10.76 -0.88 -12.07
N VAL A 152 -11.80 -0.12 -11.68
CA VAL A 152 -12.94 0.19 -12.56
C VAL A 152 -12.48 0.98 -13.79
N GLU A 153 -11.75 2.08 -13.58
CA GLU A 153 -11.21 2.92 -14.64
C GLU A 153 -10.32 2.11 -15.61
N GLN A 154 -9.40 1.30 -15.08
CA GLN A 154 -8.52 0.47 -15.92
C GLN A 154 -9.31 -0.61 -16.69
N LYS A 155 -10.35 -1.20 -16.10
CA LYS A 155 -11.20 -2.19 -16.75
C LYS A 155 -12.01 -1.58 -17.89
N GLU A 156 -12.55 -0.38 -17.71
CA GLU A 156 -13.25 0.36 -18.77
C GLU A 156 -12.31 0.66 -19.94
N LEU A 157 -11.08 1.13 -19.67
CA LEU A 157 -10.07 1.36 -20.70
C LEU A 157 -9.67 0.07 -21.44
N LEU A 158 -9.51 -1.06 -20.74
CA LEU A 158 -9.22 -2.35 -21.38
C LEU A 158 -10.37 -2.81 -22.27
N SER A 159 -11.61 -2.62 -21.82
CA SER A 159 -12.80 -2.96 -22.60
C SER A 159 -12.89 -2.17 -23.91
N LEU A 160 -12.43 -0.91 -23.90
CA LEU A 160 -12.33 -0.07 -25.10
C LEU A 160 -11.11 -0.42 -25.99
N LYS A 161 -10.03 -0.95 -25.39
CA LYS A 161 -8.78 -1.32 -26.10
C LYS A 161 -8.75 -2.75 -26.61
N LEU A 162 -9.74 -3.60 -26.32
CA LEU A 162 -9.82 -4.96 -26.86
C LEU A 162 -9.94 -5.03 -28.41
N ASP A 163 -10.03 -3.88 -29.09
CA ASP A 163 -9.85 -3.73 -30.54
C ASP A 163 -8.40 -3.45 -31.00
N SER A 164 -7.43 -3.34 -30.10
CA SER A 164 -6.01 -3.19 -30.46
C SER A 164 -5.06 -3.68 -29.37
N ASN A 165 -4.37 -4.77 -29.66
CA ASN A 165 -3.38 -5.40 -28.80
C ASN A 165 -2.22 -4.45 -28.46
N ASN A 166 -1.92 -4.30 -27.17
CA ASN A 166 -0.66 -4.75 -26.57
C ASN A 166 -0.57 -4.38 -25.08
N MET A 167 0.05 -5.26 -24.31
CA MET A 167 0.21 -5.19 -22.85
C MET A 167 1.70 -5.12 -22.44
N PHE A 168 1.93 -4.39 -21.34
CA PHE A 168 3.08 -4.37 -20.41
C PHE A 168 4.45 -3.74 -20.75
N GLY A 169 4.99 -3.10 -19.69
CA GLY A 169 6.41 -3.06 -19.35
C GLY A 169 6.91 -1.71 -18.85
N LEU A 170 7.40 -1.63 -17.60
CA LEU A 170 8.84 -1.54 -17.28
C LEU A 170 9.11 -1.29 -15.78
N ASN A 171 10.10 -2.04 -15.25
CA ASN A 171 10.82 -1.75 -14.02
C ASN A 171 11.75 -0.53 -14.21
N LYS A 172 11.87 0.30 -13.17
CA LYS A 172 13.03 1.17 -12.94
C LYS A 172 13.59 0.86 -11.55
N ASN A 173 14.90 0.67 -11.47
CA ASN A 173 15.61 0.62 -10.18
C ASN A 173 15.81 2.06 -9.70
N THR A 174 14.94 2.52 -8.81
CA THR A 174 15.13 3.79 -8.08
C THR A 174 15.89 3.52 -6.79
N ASP A 175 16.87 4.36 -6.47
CA ASP A 175 17.67 4.23 -5.24
C ASP A 175 16.77 4.29 -3.99
N GLN A 176 16.86 3.27 -3.13
CA GLN A 176 16.07 3.17 -1.90
C GLN A 176 16.32 4.35 -0.94
N ASN A 177 17.52 4.93 -0.95
CA ASN A 177 17.84 6.11 -0.14
C ASN A 177 17.09 7.36 -0.62
N ILE A 178 16.90 7.50 -1.93
CA ILE A 178 16.10 8.59 -2.50
C ILE A 178 14.64 8.41 -2.06
N ILE A 179 14.08 7.21 -2.18
CA ILE A 179 12.68 6.92 -1.79
C ILE A 179 12.45 7.21 -0.31
N LYS A 180 13.38 6.79 0.57
CA LYS A 180 13.23 6.94 2.02
C LYS A 180 13.16 8.41 2.44
N ASN A 181 13.93 9.28 1.79
CA ASN A 181 14.03 10.69 2.15
C ASN A 181 13.28 11.63 1.19
N TRP A 182 12.50 11.10 0.24
CA TRP A 182 11.81 11.90 -0.75
C TRP A 182 10.66 12.72 -0.16
N LEU A 183 10.53 13.96 -0.61
CA LEU A 183 9.35 14.81 -0.49
C LEU A 183 9.11 15.47 -1.84
N PRO A 184 7.85 15.76 -2.21
CA PRO A 184 7.58 16.41 -3.48
C PRO A 184 8.22 17.79 -3.54
N THR A 185 8.79 18.10 -4.70
CA THR A 185 9.46 19.37 -5.01
C THR A 185 8.66 20.21 -6.01
N LEU A 186 7.80 19.58 -6.80
CA LEU A 186 6.89 20.24 -7.73
C LEU A 186 5.75 20.88 -6.95
N ARG A 187 5.74 22.22 -6.91
CA ARG A 187 4.76 22.99 -6.14
C ARG A 187 3.31 22.71 -6.58
N ASN A 188 3.06 22.57 -7.88
CA ASN A 188 1.75 22.36 -8.49
C ASN A 188 1.58 20.88 -8.89
N PRO A 189 0.90 20.03 -8.10
CA PRO A 189 0.75 18.61 -8.41
C PRO A 189 0.03 18.34 -9.76
N GLU A 190 -0.84 19.25 -10.21
CA GLU A 190 -1.56 19.14 -11.47
C GLU A 190 -0.65 19.16 -12.72
N ASP A 191 0.56 19.72 -12.59
CA ASP A 191 1.57 19.81 -13.65
C ASP A 191 2.33 18.49 -13.85
N LEU A 192 2.27 17.58 -12.86
CA LEU A 192 2.97 16.30 -12.88
C LEU A 192 2.54 15.43 -14.07
N TYR A 193 1.27 15.52 -14.46
CA TYR A 193 0.74 14.78 -15.60
C TYR A 193 1.33 15.24 -16.94
N PHE A 194 1.60 16.54 -17.12
CA PHE A 194 2.22 17.04 -18.34
C PHE A 194 3.65 16.52 -18.50
N ALA A 195 4.40 16.44 -17.39
CA ALA A 195 5.72 15.83 -17.41
C ALA A 195 5.66 14.32 -17.73
N TYR A 196 4.63 13.62 -17.22
CA TYR A 196 4.39 12.21 -17.49
C TYR A 196 4.05 11.93 -18.97
N THR A 197 3.27 12.81 -19.62
CA THR A 197 2.92 12.71 -21.04
C THR A 197 3.98 13.32 -21.99
N ASN A 198 5.07 13.87 -21.45
CA ASN A 198 6.11 14.61 -22.17
C ASN A 198 5.63 15.91 -22.85
N GLU A 199 4.56 16.53 -22.35
CA GLU A 199 4.07 17.86 -22.74
C GLU A 199 4.88 18.97 -22.05
N TYR A 200 6.22 18.97 -22.24
CA TYR A 200 7.12 19.87 -21.51
C TYR A 200 6.98 21.36 -21.88
N ASP A 201 6.43 21.65 -23.07
CA ASP A 201 6.13 23.01 -23.54
C ASP A 201 5.09 23.72 -22.67
N ARG A 202 4.31 22.96 -21.90
CA ARG A 202 3.32 23.48 -20.94
C ARG A 202 3.91 23.80 -19.57
N LEU A 203 5.20 23.51 -19.37
CA LEU A 203 5.87 23.65 -18.09
C LEU A 203 6.97 24.72 -18.17
N THR A 204 7.17 25.42 -17.07
CA THR A 204 8.41 26.19 -16.90
C THR A 204 9.59 25.23 -16.74
N ASN A 205 10.81 25.68 -17.05
CA ASN A 205 12.02 24.85 -16.90
C ASN A 205 12.17 24.29 -15.48
N ILE A 206 11.87 25.09 -14.45
CA ILE A 206 11.95 24.68 -13.04
C ILE A 206 10.87 23.64 -12.71
N ALA A 207 9.63 23.86 -13.15
CA ALA A 207 8.54 22.89 -12.94
C ALA A 207 8.84 21.55 -13.64
N CYS A 208 9.38 21.59 -14.85
CA CYS A 208 9.79 20.40 -15.59
C CYS A 208 10.85 19.59 -14.82
N GLN A 209 11.90 20.24 -14.32
CA GLN A 209 12.95 19.58 -13.54
C GLN A 209 12.40 18.93 -12.27
N ASN A 210 11.61 19.66 -11.48
CA ASN A 210 11.00 19.14 -10.26
C ASN A 210 10.04 17.98 -10.55
N ALA A 211 9.23 18.10 -11.61
CA ALA A 211 8.31 17.04 -12.00
C ALA A 211 9.03 15.75 -12.40
N ILE A 212 10.17 15.83 -13.12
CA ILE A 212 10.97 14.66 -13.49
C ILE A 212 11.55 13.97 -12.25
N ILE A 213 12.08 14.75 -11.31
CA ILE A 213 12.62 14.23 -10.05
C ILE A 213 11.52 13.54 -9.26
N ASP A 214 10.37 14.19 -9.09
CA ASP A 214 9.26 13.62 -8.33
C ASP A 214 8.67 12.39 -9.02
N LEU A 215 8.52 12.37 -10.34
CA LEU A 215 8.06 11.19 -11.08
C LEU A 215 8.99 9.98 -10.94
N SER A 216 10.28 10.20 -10.67
CA SER A 216 11.27 9.12 -10.59
C SER A 216 11.06 8.16 -9.41
N VAL A 217 10.33 8.59 -8.37
CA VAL A 217 10.03 7.75 -7.20
C VAL A 217 8.75 6.93 -7.36
N PHE A 218 8.03 7.07 -8.47
CA PHE A 218 6.79 6.35 -8.75
C PHE A 218 7.00 5.29 -9.83
N GLU A 219 6.45 4.09 -9.59
CA GLU A 219 6.44 2.97 -10.53
C GLU A 219 5.13 3.01 -11.32
N LEU A 220 5.07 3.85 -12.36
CA LEU A 220 3.85 4.06 -13.14
C LEU A 220 3.85 3.23 -14.43
N PRO A 221 2.73 2.58 -14.77
CA PRO A 221 2.51 2.09 -16.13
C PRO A 221 2.64 3.20 -17.16
N LYS A 222 2.90 2.85 -18.42
CA LYS A 222 2.91 3.80 -19.54
C LYS A 222 1.48 4.10 -20.01
N SER A 223 1.28 5.29 -20.55
CA SER A 223 0.05 5.69 -21.26
C SER A 223 -1.22 5.62 -20.41
N LEU A 224 -1.13 5.99 -19.13
CA LEU A 224 -2.27 6.16 -18.24
C LEU A 224 -3.11 7.37 -18.67
N SER A 225 -4.44 7.27 -18.51
CA SER A 225 -5.31 8.46 -18.52
C SER A 225 -4.95 9.37 -17.35
N LYS A 226 -5.30 10.66 -17.41
CA LYS A 226 -5.06 11.59 -16.28
C LYS A 226 -5.73 11.11 -14.98
N THR A 227 -6.95 10.59 -15.09
CA THR A 227 -7.69 10.02 -13.96
C THR A 227 -6.93 8.86 -13.33
N LEU A 228 -6.53 7.88 -14.15
CA LEU A 228 -5.82 6.71 -13.64
C LEU A 228 -4.43 7.07 -13.12
N PHE A 229 -3.71 7.97 -13.79
CA PHE A 229 -2.45 8.53 -13.31
C PHE A 229 -2.60 9.11 -11.90
N ASN A 230 -3.61 9.95 -11.66
CA ASN A 230 -3.85 10.53 -10.34
C ASN A 230 -4.14 9.46 -9.28
N LEU A 231 -4.90 8.42 -9.63
CA LEU A 231 -5.19 7.29 -8.72
C LEU A 231 -3.91 6.51 -8.37
N TYR A 232 -3.06 6.22 -9.36
CA TYR A 232 -1.76 5.56 -9.14
C TYR A 232 -0.84 6.40 -8.25
N ILE A 233 -0.75 7.70 -8.50
CA ILE A 233 0.04 8.61 -7.65
C ILE A 233 -0.52 8.61 -6.22
N GLY A 234 -1.84 8.76 -6.04
CA GLY A 234 -2.47 8.75 -4.73
C GLY A 234 -2.18 7.47 -3.94
N ILE A 235 -2.34 6.31 -4.57
CA ILE A 235 -2.01 5.00 -3.98
C ILE A 235 -0.53 4.96 -3.58
N GLN A 236 0.38 5.22 -4.52
CA GLN A 236 1.83 5.14 -4.26
C GLN A 236 2.35 6.19 -3.29
N LEU A 237 1.66 7.33 -3.16
CA LEU A 237 1.99 8.36 -2.19
C LEU A 237 1.78 7.84 -0.77
N LEU A 238 0.69 7.12 -0.49
CA LEU A 238 0.43 6.47 0.80
C LEU A 238 1.44 5.36 1.12
N GLU A 239 2.14 4.82 0.13
CA GLU A 239 3.19 3.83 0.34
C GLU A 239 4.53 4.42 0.79
N LYS A 240 4.71 5.75 0.72
CA LYS A 240 5.98 6.37 1.09
C LYS A 240 6.12 6.48 2.62
N PRO A 241 7.27 6.10 3.22
CA PRO A 241 7.44 6.10 4.67
C PRO A 241 7.14 7.44 5.34
N ILE A 242 7.67 8.54 4.80
CA ILE A 242 7.42 9.88 5.36
C ILE A 242 5.94 10.29 5.28
N ILE A 243 5.20 9.75 4.31
CA ILE A 243 3.77 10.03 4.16
C ILE A 243 2.98 9.26 5.21
N GLN A 244 3.37 8.03 5.54
CA GLN A 244 2.77 7.26 6.63
C GLN A 244 2.99 7.95 7.98
N GLU A 245 4.23 8.40 8.24
CA GLU A 245 4.56 9.18 9.45
C GLU A 245 3.67 10.43 9.60
N ILE A 246 3.43 11.14 8.49
CA ILE A 246 2.57 12.32 8.51
C ILE A 246 1.09 11.91 8.65
N ASP A 247 0.62 10.88 7.94
CA ASP A 247 -0.76 10.36 8.01
C ASP A 247 -1.13 9.93 9.44
N ASP A 248 -0.20 9.32 10.16
CA ASP A 248 -0.37 8.94 11.57
C ASP A 248 -0.36 10.16 12.50
N PHE A 249 0.51 11.15 12.24
CA PHE A 249 0.59 12.37 13.03
C PHE A 249 -0.68 13.26 12.93
N ILE A 250 -1.35 13.24 11.77
CA ILE A 250 -2.56 14.03 11.47
C ILE A 250 -3.87 13.27 11.71
N THR A 251 -3.83 12.16 12.44
CA THR A 251 -5.03 11.48 12.96
C THR A 251 -5.94 12.41 13.77
N ILE A 252 -5.36 13.46 14.35
CA ILE A 252 -6.09 14.63 14.83
C ILE A 252 -5.73 15.86 13.99
N PRO A 253 -6.66 16.84 13.82
CA PRO A 253 -6.36 18.07 13.10
C PRO A 253 -5.12 18.79 13.65
N ARG A 254 -4.22 19.22 12.77
CA ARG A 254 -2.95 19.89 13.11
C ARG A 254 -2.87 21.27 12.47
N ARG A 255 -2.37 22.25 13.22
CA ARG A 255 -2.01 23.56 12.65
C ARG A 255 -0.79 23.42 11.76
N PHE A 256 -0.69 24.30 10.78
CA PHE A 256 0.43 24.35 9.84
C PHE A 256 1.81 24.31 10.52
N GLY A 257 2.00 25.09 11.59
CA GLY A 257 3.26 25.13 12.35
C GLY A 257 3.60 23.80 13.02
N GLU A 258 2.60 23.09 13.58
CA GLU A 258 2.82 21.79 14.23
C GLU A 258 3.33 20.75 13.23
N VAL A 259 2.81 20.75 12.00
CA VAL A 259 3.28 19.84 10.96
C VAL A 259 4.69 20.21 10.49
N CYS A 260 5.01 21.51 10.40
CA CYS A 260 6.38 21.96 10.09
C CYS A 260 7.38 21.50 11.15
N ASP A 261 7.05 21.68 12.43
CA ASP A 261 7.92 21.30 13.54
C ASP A 261 8.14 19.77 13.56
N TYR A 262 7.07 19.00 13.29
CA TYR A 262 7.17 17.54 13.14
C TYR A 262 8.05 17.15 11.95
N LEU A 263 7.85 17.77 10.78
CA LEU A 263 8.63 17.51 9.57
C LEU A 263 10.12 17.81 9.78
N ASN A 264 10.44 18.89 10.50
CA ASN A 264 11.82 19.25 10.83
C ASN A 264 12.48 18.21 11.75
N LYS A 265 11.73 17.71 12.74
CA LYS A 265 12.20 16.67 13.67
C LYS A 265 12.52 15.36 12.93
N ILE A 266 11.65 14.90 12.04
CA ILE A 266 11.87 13.63 11.32
C ILE A 266 12.95 13.73 10.24
N LYS A 267 13.25 14.93 9.73
CA LYS A 267 14.32 15.18 8.75
C LYS A 267 15.70 15.39 9.38
N GLY A 268 15.78 15.66 10.68
CA GLY A 268 17.03 15.72 11.43
C GLY A 268 17.68 17.10 11.57
N GLU A 269 16.91 18.17 11.82
CA GLU A 269 17.37 19.53 12.21
C GLU A 269 18.42 20.24 11.32
N GLU A 270 18.80 19.68 10.17
CA GLU A 270 19.81 20.26 9.26
C GLU A 270 19.21 21.21 8.20
N ILE A 271 17.89 21.39 8.16
CA ILE A 271 17.19 22.19 7.13
C ILE A 271 16.65 23.49 7.75
N ASP A 272 16.91 24.63 7.09
CA ASP A 272 16.30 25.91 7.48
C ASP A 272 14.76 25.84 7.47
N TYR A 273 14.14 26.44 8.49
CA TYR A 273 12.70 26.43 8.72
C TYR A 273 11.91 27.01 7.54
N ILE A 274 12.48 27.95 6.77
CA ILE A 274 11.86 28.46 5.54
C ILE A 274 11.66 27.33 4.52
N ASN A 275 12.66 26.48 4.32
CA ASN A 275 12.58 25.35 3.40
C ASN A 275 11.56 24.30 3.89
N ILE A 276 11.50 24.05 5.20
CA ILE A 276 10.48 23.17 5.79
C ILE A 276 9.07 23.67 5.50
N LYS A 277 8.81 24.97 5.64
CA LYS A 277 7.51 25.56 5.29
C LYS A 277 7.14 25.34 3.83
N ILE A 278 8.11 25.54 2.91
CA ILE A 278 7.89 25.34 1.47
C ILE A 278 7.63 23.86 1.16
N GLN A 279 8.37 22.95 1.79
CA GLN A 279 8.18 21.51 1.64
C GLN A 279 6.80 21.08 2.14
N TRP A 280 6.39 21.55 3.33
CA TRP A 280 5.06 21.25 3.87
C TRP A 280 3.94 21.82 2.99
N GLN A 281 4.04 23.08 2.54
CA GLN A 281 3.08 23.65 1.59
C GLN A 281 2.96 22.81 0.31
N THR A 282 4.10 22.35 -0.22
CA THR A 282 4.13 21.53 -1.43
C THR A 282 3.45 20.19 -1.18
N LEU A 283 3.79 19.50 -0.10
CA LEU A 283 3.18 18.23 0.26
C LEU A 283 1.68 18.36 0.54
N MET A 284 1.26 19.40 1.25
CA MET A 284 -0.15 19.68 1.51
C MET A 284 -0.95 19.81 0.21
N ARG A 285 -0.40 20.51 -0.81
CA ARG A 285 -1.04 20.60 -2.13
C ARG A 285 -1.15 19.23 -2.80
N TRP A 286 -0.12 18.39 -2.72
CA TRP A 286 -0.15 17.03 -3.23
C TRP A 286 -1.22 16.18 -2.56
N PHE A 287 -1.35 16.26 -1.24
CA PHE A 287 -2.41 15.57 -0.50
C PHE A 287 -3.81 16.00 -0.94
N LEU A 288 -4.05 17.32 -1.03
CA LEU A 288 -5.36 17.84 -1.44
C LEU A 288 -5.69 17.51 -2.90
N TYR A 289 -4.69 17.34 -3.76
CA TYR A 289 -4.90 17.03 -5.17
C TYR A 289 -5.08 15.53 -5.44
N PHE A 290 -4.16 14.69 -4.94
CA PHE A 290 -4.16 13.24 -5.22
C PHE A 290 -4.98 12.42 -4.23
N LEU A 291 -5.24 12.95 -3.02
CA LEU A 291 -5.95 12.26 -1.95
C LEU A 291 -7.10 13.13 -1.37
N PRO A 292 -7.96 13.74 -2.21
CA PRO A 292 -8.98 14.69 -1.76
C PRO A 292 -10.06 14.06 -0.86
N SER A 293 -10.25 12.74 -0.93
CA SER A 293 -11.18 12.01 -0.05
C SER A 293 -10.56 11.58 1.28
N ARG A 294 -9.25 11.79 1.46
CA ARG A 294 -8.53 11.45 2.70
C ARG A 294 -8.23 12.68 3.55
N TYR A 295 -7.91 13.81 2.91
CA TYR A 295 -7.42 14.99 3.61
C TYR A 295 -8.19 16.26 3.26
N GLY A 296 -8.27 17.16 4.23
CA GLY A 296 -8.87 18.49 4.08
C GLY A 296 -8.03 19.57 4.75
N LEU A 297 -8.35 20.82 4.41
CA LEU A 297 -7.73 22.02 4.94
C LEU A 297 -8.83 23.00 5.35
N SER A 298 -8.70 23.59 6.54
CA SER A 298 -9.55 24.68 7.02
C SER A 298 -8.69 25.85 7.50
N VAL A 299 -9.23 27.07 7.49
CA VAL A 299 -8.49 28.28 7.88
C VAL A 299 -9.27 29.11 8.92
N PRO A 300 -9.53 28.58 10.13
CA PRO A 300 -10.14 29.38 11.18
C PRO A 300 -9.16 30.46 11.67
N ASN A 301 -9.62 31.71 11.77
CA ASN A 301 -8.86 32.83 12.31
C ASN A 301 -7.44 32.98 11.69
N TYR A 302 -7.34 32.86 10.37
CA TYR A 302 -6.10 32.98 9.59
C TYR A 302 -5.03 31.90 9.86
N SER A 303 -5.36 30.84 10.60
CA SER A 303 -4.46 29.70 10.84
C SER A 303 -4.91 28.51 10.02
N GLU A 304 -4.07 28.05 9.10
CA GLU A 304 -4.27 26.80 8.37
C GLU A 304 -4.27 25.60 9.34
N ILE A 305 -5.31 24.78 9.27
CA ILE A 305 -5.46 23.52 9.99
C ILE A 305 -5.70 22.40 8.97
N PHE A 306 -4.75 21.48 8.91
CA PHE A 306 -4.80 20.30 8.06
C PHE A 306 -5.34 19.12 8.85
N TYR A 307 -6.19 18.31 8.22
CA TYR A 307 -6.84 17.19 8.90
C TYR A 307 -7.10 16.03 7.95
N LYS A 308 -7.19 14.84 8.54
CA LYS A 308 -7.66 13.62 7.89
C LYS A 308 -9.15 13.45 8.12
N TYR A 309 -9.91 13.09 7.08
CA TYR A 309 -11.32 12.74 7.25
C TYR A 309 -11.44 11.47 8.11
N GLN A 310 -12.43 11.45 9.00
CA GLN A 310 -12.76 10.29 9.82
C GLN A 310 -13.56 9.25 9.03
#